data_AF-A0A3P6SS51-F1
#
_entry.id   AF-A0A3P6SS51-F1
#
_cell.length_a   1.000
_cell.length_b   1.000
_cell.length_c   1.000
_cell.angle_alpha   90.00
_cell.angle_beta   90.00
_cell.angle_gamma   90.00
#
_symmetry.space_group_name_H-M   'P 1'
#
loop_
_entity.id
_entity.type
_entity.pdbx_description
1 polymer ?
#
loop_
_entity_poly.entity_id
_entity_poly.type
_entity_poly.pdbx_seq_one_letter_code
_entity_poly.pdbx_strand_id
1 'polypeptide(L)'
;MYLADLRIEFKSKCTLHKGRITKTEILVSNGDINLTVMHYHWTEWQDFKVPNDDFKTPFYLLQKSRASPTCTVVHCSGGVGRSGTLVAIEMCLMQLAAGRALDVFDMVACLRRKRAQSVQTKEQYLFIFRC
;
A
#
# COMPACT_ATOMS: atom_id res chain seq x y z
N MET A 1 -8.98 2.78 -22.91
CA MET A 1 -8.85 4.23 -22.65
C MET A 1 -7.41 4.63 -22.90
N TYR A 2 -7.12 5.77 -23.51
CA TYR A 2 -5.74 6.27 -23.64
C TYR A 2 -5.46 7.32 -22.56
N LEU A 3 -4.25 7.26 -21.99
CA LEU A 3 -3.71 8.26 -21.07
C LEU A 3 -2.30 8.60 -21.55
N ALA A 4 -2.15 9.75 -22.22
CA ALA A 4 -0.98 10.03 -23.05
C ALA A 4 -0.75 8.87 -24.04
N ASP A 5 0.48 8.34 -24.11
CA ASP A 5 0.85 7.24 -25.01
C ASP A 5 0.49 5.85 -24.44
N LEU A 6 -0.09 5.80 -23.23
CA LEU A 6 -0.47 4.56 -22.58
C LEU A 6 -1.89 4.16 -22.93
N ARG A 7 -2.06 2.96 -23.47
CA ARG A 7 -3.37 2.32 -23.63
C ARG A 7 -3.69 1.50 -22.37
N ILE A 8 -4.83 1.77 -21.77
CA ILE A 8 -5.31 1.14 -20.53
C ILE A 8 -6.58 0.35 -20.82
N GLU A 9 -6.57 -0.93 -20.47
CA GLU A 9 -7.71 -1.85 -20.60
C GLU A 9 -8.00 -2.56 -19.28
N PHE A 10 -9.23 -2.46 -18.80
CA PHE A 10 -9.69 -3.19 -17.62
C PHE A 10 -10.14 -4.59 -18.03
N LYS A 11 -9.44 -5.62 -17.58
CA LYS A 11 -9.69 -7.02 -17.97
C LYS A 11 -10.68 -7.71 -17.03
N SER A 12 -10.42 -7.63 -15.72
CA SER A 12 -11.25 -8.29 -14.72
C SER A 12 -11.34 -7.45 -13.45
N LYS A 13 -12.45 -7.59 -12.72
CA LYS A 13 -12.69 -6.92 -11.43
C LYS A 13 -13.36 -7.89 -10.48
N CYS A 14 -12.83 -8.03 -9.27
CA CYS A 14 -13.42 -8.86 -8.22
C CYS A 14 -13.24 -8.25 -6.83
N THR A 15 -14.06 -8.67 -5.88
CA THR A 15 -13.95 -8.28 -4.47
C THR A 15 -13.23 -9.37 -3.68
N LEU A 16 -12.37 -8.96 -2.75
CA LEU A 16 -11.51 -9.81 -1.93
C LEU A 16 -11.61 -9.37 -0.46
N HIS A 17 -11.05 -10.20 0.42
CA HIS A 17 -10.92 -9.90 1.85
C HIS A 17 -12.24 -9.43 2.49
N LYS A 18 -13.29 -10.26 2.37
CA LYS A 18 -14.64 -9.97 2.87
C LYS A 18 -15.26 -8.68 2.30
N GLY A 19 -14.93 -8.35 1.05
CA GLY A 19 -15.48 -7.19 0.33
C GLY A 19 -14.72 -5.88 0.52
N ARG A 20 -13.71 -5.83 1.40
CA ARG A 20 -12.97 -4.60 1.73
C ARG A 20 -12.00 -4.16 0.63
N ILE A 21 -11.58 -5.11 -0.20
CA ILE A 21 -10.63 -4.87 -1.29
C ILE A 21 -11.31 -5.14 -2.62
N THR A 22 -11.27 -4.18 -3.51
CA THR A 22 -11.55 -4.38 -4.93
C THR A 22 -10.23 -4.63 -5.65
N LYS A 23 -10.07 -5.81 -6.28
CA LYS A 23 -8.97 -6.10 -7.18
C LYS A 23 -9.42 -5.84 -8.61
N THR A 24 -8.56 -5.21 -9.39
CA THR A 24 -8.77 -4.98 -10.82
C THR A 24 -7.50 -5.34 -11.58
N GLU A 25 -7.65 -6.19 -12.59
CA GLU A 25 -6.59 -6.51 -13.53
C GLU A 25 -6.64 -5.52 -14.70
N ILE A 26 -5.53 -4.84 -14.92
CA ILE A 26 -5.41 -3.76 -15.90
C ILE A 26 -4.28 -4.12 -16.84
N LEU A 27 -4.57 -4.21 -18.14
CA LEU A 27 -3.54 -4.29 -19.16
C LEU A 27 -3.15 -2.85 -19.55
N VAL A 28 -1.87 -2.53 -19.38
CA VAL A 28 -1.28 -1.25 -19.79
C VAL A 28 -0.34 -1.52 -20.95
N SER A 29 -0.54 -0.85 -22.08
CA SER A 29 0.26 -1.01 -23.29
C SER A 29 0.92 0.31 -23.70
N ASN A 30 2.17 0.26 -24.14
CA ASN A 30 2.90 1.37 -24.76
C ASN A 30 3.63 0.83 -26.00
N GLY A 31 3.07 1.07 -27.20
CA GLY A 31 3.49 0.39 -28.41
C GLY A 31 3.34 -1.13 -28.27
N ASP A 32 4.44 -1.87 -28.48
CA ASP A 32 4.48 -3.33 -28.38
C ASP A 32 4.69 -3.85 -26.94
N ILE A 33 4.99 -2.94 -26.00
CA ILE A 33 5.22 -3.29 -24.59
C ILE A 33 3.88 -3.41 -23.87
N ASN A 34 3.66 -4.56 -23.24
CA ASN A 34 2.45 -4.85 -22.48
C ASN A 34 2.79 -5.21 -21.04
N LEU A 35 2.09 -4.60 -20.09
CA LEU A 35 2.21 -4.88 -18.66
C LEU A 35 0.83 -5.17 -18.06
N THR A 36 0.69 -6.33 -17.43
CA THR A 36 -0.47 -6.64 -16.60
C THR A 36 -0.27 -6.10 -15.20
N VAL A 37 -1.05 -5.08 -14.84
CA VAL A 37 -1.06 -4.44 -13.53
C VAL A 37 -2.18 -5.02 -12.68
N MET A 38 -1.82 -5.49 -11.49
CA MET A 38 -2.77 -5.91 -10.46
C MET A 38 -3.03 -4.75 -9.49
N HIS A 39 -4.18 -4.11 -9.66
CA HIS A 39 -4.58 -2.96 -8.85
C HIS A 39 -5.45 -3.41 -7.67
N TYR A 40 -5.01 -3.13 -6.44
CA TYR A 40 -5.74 -3.44 -5.21
C TYR A 40 -6.22 -2.14 -4.55
N HIS A 41 -7.54 -1.98 -4.45
CA HIS A 41 -8.16 -0.79 -3.87
C HIS A 41 -8.87 -1.14 -2.56
N TRP A 42 -8.34 -0.63 -1.45
CA TRP A 42 -8.98 -0.70 -0.14
C TRP A 42 -9.83 0.55 0.09
N THR A 43 -11.15 0.38 0.09
CA THR A 43 -12.11 1.50 0.04
C THR A 43 -12.49 2.07 1.41
N GLU A 44 -12.29 1.30 2.47
CA GLU A 44 -12.80 1.65 3.81
C GLU A 44 -11.83 2.53 4.63
N TRP A 45 -10.56 2.64 4.22
CA TRP A 45 -9.59 3.46 4.94
C TRP A 45 -9.80 4.94 4.67
N GLN A 46 -10.60 5.58 5.52
CA GLN A 46 -10.90 7.01 5.48
C GLN A 46 -9.65 7.88 5.68
N ASP A 47 -9.67 9.08 5.11
CA ASP A 47 -8.55 10.01 5.21
C ASP A 47 -8.35 10.52 6.64
N PHE A 48 -7.09 10.74 7.02
CA PHE A 48 -6.67 11.15 8.38
C PHE A 48 -7.08 10.22 9.55
N LYS A 49 -7.71 9.08 9.25
CA LYS A 49 -8.13 8.08 10.23
C LYS A 49 -7.29 6.80 10.11
N VAL A 50 -7.62 5.86 10.98
CA VAL A 50 -7.17 4.46 10.93
C VAL A 50 -8.38 3.57 10.62
N PRO A 51 -8.17 2.36 10.08
CA PRO A 51 -9.25 1.39 9.92
C PRO A 51 -9.86 1.00 11.27
N ASN A 52 -11.19 0.96 11.38
CA ASN A 52 -11.87 0.53 12.60
C ASN A 52 -11.71 -0.98 12.78
N ASP A 53 -10.94 -1.38 13.81
CA ASP A 53 -10.68 -2.77 14.21
C ASP A 53 -10.22 -3.71 13.08
N ASP A 54 -9.66 -3.14 12.01
CA ASP A 54 -9.19 -3.89 10.85
C ASP A 54 -7.67 -3.87 10.77
N PHE A 55 -7.09 -4.81 11.50
CA PHE A 55 -5.66 -5.07 11.50
C PHE A 55 -5.26 -6.08 10.42
N LYS A 56 -6.21 -6.79 9.78
CA LYS A 56 -5.90 -7.89 8.85
C LYS A 56 -5.70 -7.42 7.42
N THR A 57 -6.43 -6.40 7.00
CA THR A 57 -6.33 -5.87 5.63
C THR A 57 -4.94 -5.33 5.29
N PRO A 58 -4.22 -4.60 6.17
CA PRO A 58 -2.83 -4.20 5.91
C PRO A 58 -1.93 -5.39 5.58
N PHE A 59 -1.93 -6.44 6.41
CA PHE A 59 -1.12 -7.64 6.18
C PHE A 59 -1.50 -8.37 4.90
N TYR A 60 -2.79 -8.42 4.56
CA TYR A 60 -3.24 -9.01 3.31
C TYR A 60 -2.67 -8.26 2.09
N LEU A 61 -2.72 -6.93 2.09
CA LEU A 61 -2.14 -6.11 1.01
C LEU A 61 -0.63 -6.27 0.93
N LEU A 62 0.07 -6.27 2.07
CA LEU A 62 1.52 -6.47 2.13
C LEU A 62 1.92 -7.86 1.64
N GLN A 63 1.12 -8.89 1.92
CA GLN A 63 1.34 -10.22 1.35
C GLN A 63 1.21 -10.21 -0.19
N LYS A 64 0.25 -9.47 -0.75
CA LYS A 64 0.15 -9.32 -2.22
C LYS A 64 1.30 -8.53 -2.81
N SER A 65 1.77 -7.49 -2.11
CA SER A 65 2.94 -6.73 -2.51
C SER A 65 4.21 -7.58 -2.54
N ARG A 66 4.47 -8.37 -1.49
CA ARG A 66 5.62 -9.29 -1.41
C ARG A 66 5.63 -10.37 -2.48
N ALA A 67 4.45 -10.77 -2.98
CA ALA A 67 4.33 -11.74 -4.07
C ALA A 67 4.56 -11.11 -5.46
N SER A 68 4.64 -9.78 -5.55
CA SER A 68 4.93 -9.10 -6.82
C SER A 68 6.40 -9.29 -7.19
N PRO A 69 6.73 -9.62 -8.45
CA PRO A 69 8.12 -9.74 -8.89
C PRO A 69 8.81 -8.37 -9.07
N THR A 70 8.06 -7.27 -8.96
CA THR A 70 8.55 -5.91 -9.19
C THR A 70 8.19 -4.99 -8.03
N CYS A 71 8.71 -3.75 -8.06
CA CYS A 71 8.31 -2.73 -7.11
C CYS A 71 6.78 -2.52 -7.13
N THR A 72 6.19 -2.37 -5.94
CA THR A 72 4.76 -2.09 -5.79
C THR A 72 4.54 -0.59 -5.62
N VAL A 73 3.60 -0.04 -6.39
CA VAL A 73 3.14 1.35 -6.20
C VAL A 73 2.09 1.37 -5.08
N VAL A 74 2.30 2.22 -4.08
CA VAL A 74 1.34 2.48 -3.00
C VAL A 74 0.97 3.95 -3.02
N HIS A 75 -0.32 4.25 -3.08
CA HIS A 75 -0.81 5.63 -3.05
C HIS A 75 -2.10 5.76 -2.23
N CYS A 76 -2.45 7.01 -1.90
CA CYS A 76 -3.72 7.39 -1.30
C CYS A 76 -4.16 8.71 -1.94
N SER A 77 -4.73 9.65 -1.19
CA SER A 77 -4.97 11.04 -1.66
C SER A 77 -3.64 11.82 -1.76
N GLY A 78 -3.06 12.26 -0.64
CA GLY A 78 -1.75 12.95 -0.63
C GLY A 78 -0.52 12.05 -0.78
N GLY A 79 -0.72 10.72 -0.80
CA GLY A 79 0.37 9.74 -0.86
C GLY A 79 1.33 9.76 0.33
N VAL A 80 0.88 10.16 1.52
CA VAL A 80 1.74 10.33 2.71
C VAL A 80 1.17 9.70 3.98
N GLY A 81 -0.11 9.96 4.34
CA GLY A 81 -0.73 9.43 5.55
C GLY A 81 -0.93 7.91 5.50
N ARG A 82 -1.98 7.46 4.79
CA ARG A 82 -2.32 6.03 4.64
C ARG A 82 -1.21 5.24 3.95
N SER A 83 -0.65 5.78 2.86
CA SER A 83 0.46 5.16 2.14
C SER A 83 1.70 5.01 3.02
N GLY A 84 2.09 6.07 3.74
CA GLY A 84 3.23 6.02 4.65
C GLY A 84 3.01 5.07 5.81
N THR A 85 1.77 4.99 6.33
CA THR A 85 1.41 4.03 7.39
C THR A 85 1.58 2.59 6.92
N LEU A 86 1.06 2.24 5.74
CA LEU A 86 1.20 0.88 5.19
C LEU A 86 2.66 0.51 4.92
N VAL A 87 3.45 1.44 4.38
CA VAL A 87 4.88 1.22 4.11
C VAL A 87 5.69 1.13 5.41
N ALA A 88 5.36 1.93 6.42
CA ALA A 88 6.02 1.85 7.73
C ALA A 88 5.77 0.50 8.41
N ILE A 89 4.54 -0.05 8.32
CA ILE A 89 4.24 -1.40 8.80
C ILE A 89 5.16 -2.42 8.09
N GLU A 90 5.32 -2.35 6.77
CA GLU A 90 6.23 -3.26 6.06
C GLU A 90 7.68 -3.13 6.51
N MET A 91 8.18 -1.90 6.67
CA MET A 91 9.53 -1.66 7.17
C MET A 91 9.74 -2.27 8.57
N CYS A 92 8.74 -2.15 9.45
CA CYS A 92 8.78 -2.76 10.78
C CYS A 92 8.81 -4.29 10.69
N LEU A 93 7.95 -4.89 9.87
CA LEU A 93 7.91 -6.33 9.65
C LEU A 93 9.23 -6.88 9.08
N MET A 94 9.88 -6.14 8.19
CA MET A 94 11.19 -6.53 7.65
C MET A 94 12.29 -6.53 8.73
N GLN A 95 12.28 -5.57 9.67
CA GLN A 95 13.24 -5.55 10.78
C GLN A 95 13.01 -6.74 11.73
N LEU A 96 11.74 -6.99 12.07
CA LEU A 96 11.37 -8.13 12.92
C LEU A 96 11.75 -9.46 12.27
N ALA A 97 11.46 -9.64 10.98
CA ALA A 97 11.83 -10.84 10.23
C ALA A 97 13.35 -11.03 10.13
N ALA A 98 14.13 -9.96 10.17
CA ALA A 98 15.58 -9.99 10.21
C ALA A 98 16.16 -10.22 11.63
N GLY A 99 15.32 -10.42 12.65
CA GLY A 99 15.74 -10.60 14.04
C GLY A 99 16.38 -9.37 14.68
N ARG A 100 16.09 -8.17 14.15
CA ARG A 100 16.66 -6.90 14.63
C ARG A 100 15.71 -6.25 15.63
N ALA A 101 16.29 -5.43 16.52
CA ALA A 101 15.49 -4.59 17.41
C ALA A 101 14.60 -3.66 16.57
N LEU A 102 13.31 -3.63 16.88
CA LEU A 102 12.35 -2.77 16.20
C LEU A 102 12.23 -1.45 16.94
N ASP A 103 12.59 -0.36 16.26
CA ASP A 103 12.27 1.00 16.66
C ASP A 103 11.36 1.64 15.60
N VAL A 104 10.07 1.80 15.95
CA VAL A 104 9.06 2.38 15.05
C VAL A 104 9.35 3.86 14.76
N PHE A 105 9.92 4.60 15.72
CA PHE A 105 10.28 6.00 15.51
C PHE A 105 11.34 6.09 14.41
N ASP A 106 12.37 5.26 14.49
CA ASP A 106 13.43 5.21 13.48
C ASP A 106 12.90 4.77 12.11
N MET A 107 11.97 3.82 12.05
CA MET A 107 11.35 3.40 10.78
C MET A 107 10.58 4.56 10.14
N VAL A 108 9.77 5.28 10.91
CA VAL A 108 9.01 6.43 10.42
C VAL A 108 9.92 7.60 10.07
N ALA A 109 10.96 7.87 10.86
CA ALA A 109 11.96 8.90 10.56
C ALA A 109 12.72 8.59 9.26
N CYS A 110 13.11 7.32 9.06
CA CYS A 110 13.72 6.85 7.82
C CYS A 110 12.78 7.01 6.62
N LEU A 111 11.52 6.64 6.78
CA LEU A 111 10.52 6.81 5.73
C LEU A 111 10.31 8.30 5.40
N ARG A 112 10.26 9.18 6.40
CA ARG A 112 10.11 10.63 6.22
C ARG A 112 11.30 11.28 5.49
N ARG A 113 12.51 10.74 5.63
CA ARG A 113 13.68 11.16 4.84
C ARG A 113 13.55 10.80 3.35
N LYS A 114 12.83 9.73 3.02
CA LYS A 114 12.56 9.33 1.62
C LYS A 114 11.31 10.00 1.05
N ARG A 115 10.30 10.25 1.89
CA ARG A 115 9.07 10.96 1.52
C ARG A 115 8.52 11.75 2.69
N ALA A 116 8.65 13.07 2.60
CA ALA A 116 8.28 14.00 3.67
C ALA A 116 6.82 13.80 4.13
N GLN A 117 6.58 14.02 5.43
CA GLN A 117 5.25 13.91 6.06
C GLN A 117 4.59 12.52 6.01
N SER A 118 5.32 11.46 5.64
CA SER A 118 4.86 10.08 5.78
C SER A 118 4.39 9.80 7.20
N VAL A 119 3.23 9.13 7.33
CA VAL A 119 2.50 8.95 8.61
C VAL A 119 2.10 10.32 9.19
N GLN A 120 0.86 10.74 8.94
CA GLN A 120 0.44 12.13 9.16
C GLN A 120 -0.20 12.38 10.52
N THR A 121 -0.90 11.40 11.08
CA THR A 121 -1.63 11.57 12.34
C THR A 121 -1.05 10.72 13.46
N LYS A 122 -1.30 11.13 14.70
CA LYS A 122 -0.91 10.35 15.89
C LYS A 122 -1.56 8.97 15.87
N GLU A 123 -2.82 8.90 15.44
CA GLU A 123 -3.59 7.67 15.36
C GLU A 123 -2.95 6.69 14.38
N GLN A 124 -2.51 7.19 13.21
CA GLN A 124 -1.76 6.38 12.23
C GLN A 124 -0.44 5.86 12.80
N TYR A 125 0.30 6.70 13.54
CA TYR A 125 1.53 6.28 14.19
C TYR A 125 1.27 5.18 15.23
N LEU A 126 0.26 5.35 16.08
CA LEU A 126 -0.15 4.32 17.06
C LEU A 126 -0.68 3.06 16.39
N PHE A 127 -1.30 3.16 15.23
CA PHE A 127 -1.79 2.01 14.47
C PHE A 127 -0.64 1.11 14.01
N ILE A 128 0.53 1.68 13.67
CA ILE A 128 1.73 0.88 13.34
C ILE A 128 2.13 -0.03 14.50
N PHE A 129 2.04 0.44 15.76
CA PHE A 129 2.34 -0.39 16.93
C PHE A 129 1.32 -1.49 17.19
N ARG A 130 0.09 -1.34 16.69
CA ARG A 130 -1.00 -2.31 16.89
C ARG A 130 -1.04 -3.40 15.81
N CYS A 131 -0.40 -3.14 14.67
CA CYS A 131 -0.19 -4.12 13.62
C CYS A 131 1.07 -4.93 13.94
#